data_AF-A0A7C4JLU3-F1
#
_entry.id   AF-A0A7C4JLU3-F1
#
_cell.length_a   1.000
_cell.length_b   1.000
_cell.length_c   1.000
_cell.angle_alpha   90.00
_cell.angle_beta   90.00
_cell.angle_gamma   90.00
#
_symmetry.space_group_name_H-M   'P 1'
#
loop_
_entity.id
_entity.type
_entity.pdbx_description
1 polymer ?
#
loop_
_entity_poly.entity_id
_entity_poly.type
_entity_poly.pdbx_seq_one_letter_code
_entity_poly.pdbx_strand_id
1 'polypeptide(L)'
;MAKIRLSDEEIKYLSAKVRLKILHEDKDVVLMSAPNEDELKEIIRELISEKPMNLREIHIILSGIASEDKIRKALTSLTENGLAIMTKEGRYSAAKL
;
A
#
# COMPACT_ATOMS: atom_id res chain seq x y z
N MET A 1 -5.36 17.66 -6.81
CA MET A 1 -5.19 16.52 -5.88
C MET A 1 -6.35 15.56 -6.08
N ALA A 2 -6.11 14.26 -6.25
CA ALA A 2 -7.18 13.28 -6.40
C ALA A 2 -8.02 13.21 -5.10
N LYS A 3 -9.36 13.14 -5.25
CA LYS A 3 -10.29 13.04 -4.12
C LYS A 3 -10.12 11.67 -3.42
N ILE A 4 -10.20 11.65 -2.09
CA ILE A 4 -10.29 10.42 -1.30
C ILE A 4 -11.65 9.75 -1.58
N ARG A 5 -11.63 8.44 -1.82
CA ARG A 5 -12.78 7.57 -2.17
C ARG A 5 -12.88 6.36 -1.24
N LEU A 6 -12.25 6.42 -0.07
CA LEU A 6 -12.33 5.41 0.98
C LEU A 6 -13.17 5.94 2.14
N SER A 7 -14.06 5.11 2.69
CA SER A 7 -14.72 5.38 3.98
C SER A 7 -13.77 5.15 5.16
N ASP A 8 -14.15 5.65 6.33
CA ASP A 8 -13.40 5.41 7.56
C ASP A 8 -13.35 3.91 7.93
N GLU A 9 -14.43 3.15 7.67
CA GLU A 9 -14.42 1.70 7.87
C GLU A 9 -13.47 0.99 6.90
N GLU A 10 -13.45 1.39 5.62
CA GLU A 10 -12.53 0.83 4.62
C GLU A 10 -11.07 1.10 5.03
N ILE A 11 -10.75 2.32 5.48
CA ILE A 11 -9.41 2.67 5.96
C ILE A 11 -9.04 1.80 7.16
N LYS A 12 -9.92 1.70 8.16
CA LYS A 12 -9.68 0.91 9.37
C LYS A 12 -9.43 -0.56 9.05
N TYR A 13 -10.24 -1.14 8.15
CA TYR A 13 -10.11 -2.52 7.70
C TYR A 13 -8.76 -2.76 7.00
N LEU A 14 -8.40 -1.92 6.03
CA LEU A 14 -7.16 -2.07 5.26
C LEU A 14 -5.92 -1.88 6.14
N SER A 15 -5.90 -0.89 7.03
CA SER A 15 -4.79 -0.69 7.98
C SER A 15 -4.61 -1.88 8.93
N ALA A 16 -5.70 -2.48 9.40
CA ALA A 16 -5.62 -3.68 10.25
C ALA A 16 -5.08 -4.89 9.47
N LYS A 17 -5.55 -5.10 8.23
CA LYS A 17 -5.06 -6.16 7.34
C LYS A 17 -3.56 -6.06 7.09
N VAL A 18 -3.05 -4.86 6.79
CA VAL A 18 -1.61 -4.63 6.59
C VAL A 18 -0.81 -4.93 7.87
N ARG A 19 -1.27 -4.46 9.03
CA ARG A 19 -0.58 -4.73 10.30
C ARG A 19 -0.50 -6.22 10.61
N LEU A 20 -1.57 -6.98 10.39
CA LEU A 20 -1.56 -8.43 10.57
C LEU A 20 -0.55 -9.12 9.64
N LYS A 21 -0.41 -8.65 8.39
CA LYS A 21 0.59 -9.18 7.44
C LYS A 21 2.02 -8.96 7.93
N ILE A 22 2.32 -7.77 8.46
CA ILE A 22 3.66 -7.42 8.97
C ILE A 22 4.01 -8.22 10.24
N LEU A 23 3.01 -8.57 11.06
CA LEU A 23 3.21 -9.28 12.32
C LEU A 23 3.55 -10.77 12.16
N HIS A 24 3.43 -11.34 10.97
CA HIS A 24 3.55 -12.79 10.77
C HIS A 24 5.00 -13.24 10.48
N GLU A 25 5.91 -13.04 11.43
CA GLU A 25 7.15 -13.83 11.53
C GLU A 25 7.45 -14.20 13.00
N ASP A 26 7.25 -15.49 13.26
CA ASP A 26 7.78 -16.35 14.32
C ASP A 26 7.63 -16.04 15.82
N LYS A 27 7.49 -17.15 16.54
CA LYS A 27 7.23 -17.24 17.98
C LYS A 27 8.31 -16.53 18.79
N ASP A 28 7.84 -15.74 19.74
CA ASP A 28 8.50 -15.28 20.97
C ASP A 28 8.95 -13.82 21.10
N VAL A 29 9.00 -12.98 20.05
CA VAL A 29 9.07 -11.51 20.24
C VAL A 29 8.44 -10.79 19.04
N VAL A 30 7.28 -10.15 19.24
CA VAL A 30 6.65 -9.30 18.21
C VAL A 30 7.36 -7.94 18.15
N LEU A 31 8.48 -7.88 17.45
CA LEU A 31 9.05 -6.60 17.00
C LEU A 31 8.33 -6.22 15.69
N MET A 32 7.54 -5.14 15.71
CA MET A 32 7.08 -4.53 14.46
C MET A 32 8.30 -3.95 13.74
N SER A 33 8.94 -4.72 12.87
CA SER A 33 9.88 -4.18 11.90
C SER A 33 9.10 -3.35 10.88
N ALA A 34 9.65 -2.20 10.49
CA ALA A 34 9.15 -1.50 9.31
C ALA A 34 9.41 -2.39 8.09
N PRO A 35 8.50 -2.46 7.11
CA PRO A 35 8.69 -3.30 5.95
C PRO A 35 9.91 -2.86 5.17
N ASN A 36 10.64 -3.83 4.62
CA ASN A 36 11.68 -3.57 3.63
C ASN A 36 11.06 -3.11 2.29
N GLU A 37 11.91 -2.79 1.30
CA GLU A 37 11.43 -2.23 0.03
C GLU A 37 10.55 -3.21 -0.76
N ASP A 38 10.91 -4.49 -0.79
CA ASP A 38 10.17 -5.52 -1.53
C ASP A 38 8.83 -5.83 -0.86
N GLU A 39 8.82 -5.97 0.47
CA GLU A 39 7.60 -6.10 1.27
C GLU A 39 6.66 -4.91 1.08
N LEU A 40 7.21 -3.69 1.07
CA LEU A 40 6.42 -2.48 0.84
C LEU A 40 5.77 -2.47 -0.55
N LYS A 41 6.52 -2.89 -1.59
CA LYS A 41 5.98 -3.01 -2.96
C LYS A 41 4.86 -4.05 -3.01
N GLU A 42 5.02 -5.18 -2.33
CA GLU A 42 3.98 -6.21 -2.27
C GLU A 42 2.73 -5.73 -1.54
N ILE A 43 2.88 -5.11 -0.36
CA ILE A 43 1.79 -4.51 0.41
C ILE A 43 1.03 -3.49 -0.45
N ILE A 44 1.75 -2.58 -1.12
CA ILE A 44 1.14 -1.57 -1.98
C ILE A 44 0.39 -2.23 -3.14
N ARG A 45 0.98 -3.24 -3.79
CA ARG A 45 0.35 -3.96 -4.90
C ARG A 45 -0.96 -4.63 -4.47
N GLU A 46 -1.00 -5.23 -3.29
CA GLU A 46 -2.21 -5.81 -2.72
C GLU A 46 -3.27 -4.75 -2.42
N LEU A 47 -2.89 -3.61 -1.82
CA LEU A 47 -3.85 -2.53 -1.57
C LEU A 47 -4.53 -2.05 -2.86
N ILE A 48 -3.74 -1.84 -3.91
CA ILE A 48 -4.25 -1.36 -5.21
C ILE A 48 -4.90 -2.47 -6.07
N SER A 49 -4.82 -3.74 -5.65
CA SER A 49 -5.56 -4.84 -6.28
C SER A 49 -6.97 -4.98 -5.70
N GLU A 50 -7.17 -4.66 -4.41
CA GLU A 50 -8.48 -4.60 -3.77
C GLU A 50 -9.36 -3.51 -4.39
N LYS A 51 -8.78 -2.31 -4.59
CA LYS A 51 -9.47 -1.15 -5.16
C LYS A 51 -8.44 -0.17 -5.70
N PRO A 52 -8.71 0.53 -6.82
CA PRO A 52 -7.78 1.56 -7.28
C PRO A 52 -7.63 2.68 -6.24
N MET A 53 -6.41 3.06 -5.87
CA MET A 53 -6.13 4.07 -4.82
C MET A 53 -5.15 5.15 -5.30
N ASN A 54 -5.25 6.35 -4.77
CA ASN A 54 -4.23 7.39 -4.96
C ASN A 54 -3.14 7.33 -3.87
N LEU A 55 -2.03 8.03 -4.10
CA LEU A 55 -0.90 8.10 -3.16
C LEU A 55 -1.32 8.47 -1.73
N ARG A 56 -2.25 9.41 -1.58
CA ARG A 56 -2.69 9.91 -0.27
C ARG A 56 -3.49 8.84 0.49
N GLU A 57 -4.36 8.10 -0.18
CA GLU A 57 -5.12 6.99 0.42
C GLU A 57 -4.18 5.88 0.89
N ILE A 58 -3.21 5.50 0.06
CA ILE A 58 -2.20 4.49 0.42
C ILE A 58 -1.40 4.97 1.64
N HIS A 59 -0.99 6.25 1.65
CA HIS A 59 -0.27 6.83 2.79
C HIS A 59 -1.11 6.88 4.08
N ILE A 60 -2.42 7.15 3.99
CA ILE A 60 -3.33 7.07 5.15
C ILE A 60 -3.36 5.65 5.71
N ILE A 61 -3.51 4.64 4.84
CA ILE A 61 -3.56 3.23 5.24
C ILE A 61 -2.24 2.79 5.90
N LEU A 62 -1.11 3.24 5.35
CA LEU A 62 0.25 2.90 5.78
C LEU A 62 0.86 3.90 6.78
N SER A 63 0.03 4.75 7.40
CA SER A 63 0.51 5.74 8.35
C SER A 63 1.19 5.07 9.55
N GLY A 64 2.41 5.52 9.86
CA GLY A 64 3.28 4.92 10.88
C GLY A 64 4.04 3.66 10.43
N ILE A 65 3.88 3.23 9.17
CA ILE A 65 4.55 2.07 8.59
C ILE A 65 5.54 2.52 7.50
N ALA A 66 5.11 3.38 6.58
CA ALA A 66 5.93 3.88 5.48
C ALA A 66 5.67 5.37 5.23
N SER A 67 6.73 6.10 4.84
CA SER A 67 6.61 7.51 4.45
C SER A 67 6.05 7.66 3.03
N GLU A 68 5.42 8.81 2.74
CA GLU A 68 4.90 9.11 1.41
C GLU A 68 5.98 9.02 0.29
N ASP A 69 7.23 9.39 0.59
CA ASP A 69 8.35 9.27 -0.37
C ASP A 69 8.66 7.80 -0.72
N LYS A 70 8.69 6.91 0.30
CA LYS A 70 8.89 5.48 0.08
C LYS A 70 7.74 4.88 -0.74
N ILE A 71 6.51 5.29 -0.44
CA ILE A 71 5.31 4.85 -1.18
C ILE A 71 5.39 5.32 -2.64
N ARG A 72 5.79 6.57 -2.88
CA ARG A 72 5.98 7.12 -4.23
C ARG A 72 7.00 6.32 -5.03
N LYS A 73 8.17 6.03 -4.45
CA LYS A 73 9.21 5.21 -5.09
C LYS A 73 8.73 3.81 -5.43
N ALA A 74 8.02 3.16 -4.49
CA ALA A 74 7.44 1.84 -4.71
C ALA A 74 6.40 1.85 -5.84
N LEU A 75 5.51 2.84 -5.88
CA LEU A 75 4.53 3.00 -6.96
C LEU A 75 5.21 3.23 -8.32
N THR A 76 6.23 4.08 -8.38
CA THR A 76 7.03 4.29 -9.60
C THR A 76 7.62 2.96 -10.08
N SER A 77 8.28 2.22 -9.19
CA SER A 77 8.85 0.90 -9.50
C SER A 77 7.79 -0.09 -10.00
N LEU A 78 6.63 -0.16 -9.34
CA LEU A 78 5.52 -1.04 -9.77
C LEU A 78 5.00 -0.66 -11.16
N THR A 79 4.90 0.64 -11.48
CA THR A 79 4.45 1.11 -12.79
C THR A 79 5.49 0.86 -13.90
N GLU A 80 6.77 1.10 -13.63
CA GLU A 80 7.86 0.86 -14.58
C GLU A 80 7.99 -0.62 -14.93
N ASN A 81 7.77 -1.50 -13.96
CA ASN A 81 7.79 -2.95 -14.15
C ASN A 81 6.47 -3.53 -14.71
N GLY A 82 5.49 -2.69 -15.06
CA GLY A 82 4.19 -3.13 -15.58
C GLY A 82 3.32 -3.89 -14.58
N LEU A 83 3.64 -3.82 -13.28
CA LEU A 83 2.91 -4.48 -12.19
C LEU A 83 1.75 -3.63 -11.66
N ALA A 84 1.76 -2.33 -11.95
CA ALA A 84 0.68 -1.39 -11.66
C ALA A 84 0.43 -0.47 -12.86
N ILE A 85 -0.79 0.02 -12.98
CA ILE A 85 -1.18 1.04 -13.95
C ILE A 85 -1.71 2.28 -13.21
N MET A 86 -1.37 3.47 -13.72
CA MET A 86 -1.89 4.73 -13.20
C MET A 86 -2.94 5.30 -14.16
N THR A 87 -4.12 5.60 -13.64
CA THR A 87 -5.19 6.25 -14.39
C THR A 87 -4.91 7.74 -14.58
N LYS A 88 -5.60 8.38 -15.53
CA LYS A 88 -5.54 9.84 -15.74
C LYS A 88 -5.94 10.66 -14.49
N GLU A 89 -6.67 10.05 -13.56
CA GLU A 89 -7.07 10.66 -12.30
C GLU A 89 -6.00 10.55 -11.20
N GLY A 90 -4.85 9.94 -11.49
CA GLY A 90 -3.77 9.72 -10.52
C GLY A 90 -4.06 8.60 -9.51
N ARG A 91 -4.89 7.62 -9.89
CA ARG A 91 -5.16 6.42 -9.10
C ARG A 91 -4.42 5.23 -9.69
N TYR A 92 -3.84 4.42 -8.83
CA TYR A 92 -3.11 3.21 -9.16
C TYR A 92 -4.01 2.00 -9.03
N SER A 93 -3.88 1.05 -9.93
CA SER A 93 -4.52 -0.27 -9.89
C SER A 93 -3.46 -1.32 -10.19
N ALA A 94 -3.56 -2.50 -9.60
CA ALA A 94 -2.71 -3.62 -10.00
C ALA A 94 -2.96 -3.96 -11.48
N ALA A 95 -1.89 -4.25 -12.22
CA ALA A 95 -2.03 -4.78 -13.57
C ALA A 95 -2.64 -6.18 -13.49
N LYS A 96 -3.67 -6.44 -14.30
CA LYS A 96 -4.16 -7.82 -14.49
C LYS A 96 -3.13 -8.55 -15.35
N LEU A 97 -2.50 -9.58 -14.78
CA LEU A 97 -1.73 -10.56 -15.54
C LEU A 97 -2.66 -11.35 -16.46
#